data_AF-A0A2V6N4Z4-F1
#
_entry.id   AF-A0A2V6N4Z4-F1
#
_cell.length_a   1.000
_cell.length_b   1.000
_cell.length_c   1.000
_cell.angle_alpha   90.00
_cell.angle_beta   90.00
_cell.angle_gamma   90.00
#
_symmetry.space_group_name_H-M   'P 1'
#
loop_
_entity.id
_entity.type
_entity.pdbx_description
1 polymer ?
#
loop_
_entity_poly.entity_id
_entity_poly.type
_entity_poly.pdbx_seq_one_letter_code
_entity_poly.pdbx_strand_id
1 'polypeptide(L)'
;MHSSKRFLLTFSTVAAFVIVLCTPTAAEVTVTTDPVGLTTTSLLGNSDTYVSIPFTRSPEFIAGISSAATSGTTGIITVAGNPWTANQFVYGGTQHNHYYALIGPISGTGTKEGHTYLITGNGSGTLIVDASHDDSRNLSTIPANTQVQVIPYWTPATVFPASDAGVSF
;
A
#
# COMPACT_ATOMS: atom_id res chain seq x y z
N MET A 1 65.90 49.47 -33.76
CA MET A 1 66.45 48.09 -33.65
C MET A 1 65.28 47.12 -33.60
N HIS A 2 65.26 46.14 -34.52
CA HIS A 2 64.63 44.80 -34.47
C HIS A 2 63.20 44.65 -33.89
N SER A 3 62.28 43.84 -34.41
CA SER A 3 62.06 43.02 -35.61
C SER A 3 60.71 42.31 -35.31
N SER A 4 59.98 41.93 -36.36
CA SER A 4 58.75 41.10 -36.36
C SER A 4 58.69 39.96 -35.32
N LYS A 5 57.53 39.42 -34.90
CA LYS A 5 56.77 38.41 -35.65
C LYS A 5 55.39 38.12 -35.00
N ARG A 6 54.48 37.71 -35.89
CA ARG A 6 53.15 37.09 -35.74
C ARG A 6 53.09 36.01 -34.65
N PHE A 7 51.88 35.67 -34.15
CA PHE A 7 51.24 34.35 -34.35
C PHE A 7 50.20 33.98 -33.25
N LEU A 8 49.01 33.61 -33.74
CA LEU A 8 47.95 32.76 -33.16
C LEU A 8 47.02 33.23 -32.02
N LEU A 9 45.76 33.44 -32.43
CA LEU A 9 44.56 33.07 -31.70
C LEU A 9 44.63 31.62 -31.20
N THR A 10 44.21 31.38 -29.96
CA THR A 10 43.60 30.10 -29.55
C THR A 10 42.33 30.38 -28.74
N PHE A 11 41.18 30.14 -29.37
CA PHE A 11 39.89 29.99 -28.70
C PHE A 11 39.91 28.65 -27.94
N SER A 12 39.85 28.68 -26.61
CA SER A 12 39.53 27.47 -25.82
C SER A 12 38.02 27.34 -25.70
N THR A 13 37.44 26.49 -26.54
CA THR A 13 36.06 26.02 -26.42
C THR A 13 35.99 24.96 -25.32
N VAL A 14 35.25 25.25 -24.24
CA VAL A 14 34.86 24.28 -23.22
C VAL A 14 33.77 23.39 -23.81
N ALA A 15 34.07 22.11 -24.04
CA ALA A 15 33.08 21.10 -24.40
C ALA A 15 32.46 20.52 -23.12
N ALA A 16 31.19 20.86 -22.85
CA ALA A 16 30.42 20.26 -21.77
C ALA A 16 29.94 18.86 -22.19
N PHE A 17 30.40 17.83 -21.48
CA PHE A 17 29.95 16.45 -21.65
C PHE A 17 28.74 16.21 -20.73
N VAL A 18 27.53 16.23 -21.28
CA VAL A 18 26.30 15.89 -20.55
C VAL A 18 26.08 14.38 -20.66
N ILE A 19 26.42 13.64 -19.61
CA ILE A 19 26.02 12.22 -19.46
C ILE A 19 24.58 12.20 -18.97
N VAL A 20 23.64 11.89 -19.84
CA VAL A 20 22.26 11.55 -19.45
C VAL A 20 22.26 10.10 -18.99
N LEU A 21 22.22 9.89 -17.67
CA LEU A 21 21.93 8.59 -17.07
C LEU A 21 20.44 8.28 -17.29
N CYS A 22 20.13 7.56 -18.38
CA CYS A 22 18.82 6.97 -18.57
C CYS A 22 18.71 5.76 -17.63
N THR A 23 18.13 5.96 -16.45
CA THR A 23 17.72 4.85 -15.58
C THR A 23 16.49 4.18 -16.22
N PRO A 24 16.51 2.88 -16.56
CA PRO A 24 15.27 2.20 -16.91
C PRO A 24 14.39 2.16 -15.67
N THR A 25 13.29 2.91 -15.68
CA THR A 25 12.15 2.62 -14.81
C THR A 25 11.64 1.24 -15.22
N ALA A 26 12.00 0.21 -14.48
CA ALA A 26 11.31 -1.07 -14.57
C ALA A 26 9.86 -0.81 -14.15
N ALA A 27 8.95 -0.76 -15.13
CA ALA A 27 7.54 -0.81 -14.83
C ALA A 27 7.26 -2.16 -14.16
N GLU A 28 6.81 -2.12 -12.92
CA GLU A 28 6.33 -3.30 -12.22
C GLU A 28 5.09 -3.82 -12.97
N VAL A 29 5.22 -4.98 -13.62
CA VAL A 29 4.09 -5.65 -14.27
C VAL A 29 3.41 -6.51 -13.21
N THR A 30 2.30 -6.02 -12.66
CA THR A 30 1.46 -6.85 -11.80
C THR A 30 0.70 -7.84 -12.68
N VAL A 31 1.17 -9.08 -12.74
CA VAL A 31 0.44 -10.18 -13.38
C VAL A 31 -0.60 -10.69 -12.39
N THR A 32 -1.89 -10.47 -12.67
CA THR A 32 -2.98 -11.21 -12.04
C THR A 32 -3.37 -12.34 -12.98
N THR A 33 -3.14 -13.58 -12.57
CA THR A 33 -3.77 -14.75 -13.17
C THR A 33 -5.05 -15.04 -12.40
N ASP A 34 -6.12 -15.43 -13.09
CA ASP A 34 -7.27 -16.00 -12.40
C ASP A 34 -6.80 -17.19 -11.54
N PRO A 35 -7.20 -17.28 -10.26
CA PRO A 35 -6.88 -18.45 -9.46
C PRO A 35 -7.50 -19.68 -10.11
N VAL A 36 -6.66 -20.52 -10.71
CA VAL A 36 -7.08 -21.79 -11.29
C VAL A 36 -7.13 -22.84 -10.17
N GLY A 37 -8.33 -23.22 -9.73
CA GLY A 37 -8.49 -24.34 -8.80
C GLY A 37 -9.83 -24.37 -8.07
N LEU A 38 -10.41 -25.57 -7.97
CA LEU A 38 -11.51 -25.88 -7.07
C LEU A 38 -10.95 -26.71 -5.90
N THR A 39 -11.32 -26.36 -4.67
CA THR A 39 -11.14 -27.27 -3.53
C THR A 39 -12.52 -27.58 -2.94
N THR A 40 -12.78 -28.86 -2.73
CA THR A 40 -13.98 -29.32 -2.03
C THR A 40 -13.60 -29.71 -0.61
N THR A 41 -14.38 -29.23 0.35
CA THR A 41 -14.23 -29.59 1.76
C THR A 41 -15.59 -30.04 2.28
N SER A 42 -15.63 -31.23 2.86
CA SER A 42 -16.81 -31.75 3.53
C SER A 42 -16.95 -31.07 4.89
N LEU A 43 -18.07 -30.40 5.13
CA LEU A 43 -18.42 -29.84 6.43
C LEU A 43 -19.28 -30.86 7.18
N LEU A 44 -18.99 -31.06 8.47
CA LEU A 44 -19.79 -31.98 9.29
C LEU A 44 -21.17 -31.38 9.54
N GLY A 45 -22.23 -32.17 9.29
CA GLY A 45 -23.59 -31.75 9.64
C GLY A 45 -23.72 -31.53 11.16
N ASN A 46 -24.50 -30.52 11.55
CA ASN A 46 -24.66 -30.09 12.95
C ASN A 46 -23.34 -29.67 13.65
N SER A 47 -22.38 -29.11 12.89
CA SER A 47 -21.14 -28.53 13.43
C SER A 47 -20.96 -27.10 12.97
N ASP A 48 -20.35 -26.27 13.82
CA ASP A 48 -19.83 -24.97 13.42
C ASP A 48 -18.52 -25.20 12.65
N THR A 49 -18.47 -24.77 11.39
CA THR A 49 -17.22 -24.79 10.60
C THR A 49 -16.88 -23.39 10.13
N TYR A 50 -15.68 -22.94 10.46
CA TYR A 50 -15.15 -21.67 9.97
C TYR A 50 -14.63 -21.84 8.55
N VAL A 51 -15.12 -20.99 7.64
CA VAL A 51 -14.67 -20.94 6.25
C VAL A 51 -14.10 -19.54 6.00
N SER A 52 -12.91 -19.49 5.39
CA SER A 52 -12.26 -18.24 5.03
C SER A 52 -11.66 -18.34 3.64
N ILE A 53 -11.55 -17.19 2.97
CA ILE A 53 -10.78 -17.09 1.73
C ILE A 53 -9.30 -17.02 2.11
N PRO A 54 -8.45 -17.89 1.55
CA PRO A 54 -7.05 -17.98 1.97
C PRO A 54 -6.19 -16.81 1.47
N PHE A 55 -6.73 -15.96 0.62
CA PHE A 55 -6.04 -14.82 0.01
C PHE A 55 -6.72 -13.50 0.37
N THR A 56 -5.91 -12.46 0.57
CA THR A 56 -6.40 -11.08 0.66
C THR A 56 -6.82 -10.58 -0.71
N ARG A 57 -7.67 -9.55 -0.76
CA ARG A 57 -7.90 -8.79 -1.99
C ARG A 57 -6.64 -8.02 -2.38
N SER A 58 -6.55 -7.60 -3.64
CA SER A 58 -5.50 -6.67 -4.08
C SER A 58 -5.61 -5.36 -3.30
N PRO A 59 -4.50 -4.79 -2.80
CA PRO A 59 -4.50 -3.46 -2.20
C PRO A 59 -4.98 -2.39 -3.19
N GLU A 60 -5.81 -1.45 -2.71
CA GLU A 60 -6.20 -0.27 -3.50
C GLU A 60 -5.17 0.87 -3.36
N PHE A 61 -4.33 0.81 -2.33
CA PHE A 61 -3.26 1.78 -2.11
C PHE A 61 -2.10 1.17 -1.33
N ILE A 62 -0.88 1.58 -1.67
CA ILE A 62 0.36 1.19 -0.98
C ILE A 62 1.24 2.44 -0.83
N ALA A 63 1.75 2.70 0.37
CA ALA A 63 2.74 3.77 0.60
C ALA A 63 3.62 3.54 1.82
N GLY A 64 4.63 4.39 1.99
CA GLY A 64 5.41 4.50 3.21
C GLY A 64 4.70 5.34 4.28
N ILE A 65 4.72 4.84 5.52
CA ILE A 65 4.27 5.53 6.72
C ILE A 65 5.30 6.61 7.10
N SER A 66 4.87 7.84 7.28
CA SER A 66 5.70 8.93 7.82
C SER A 66 5.75 8.90 9.34
N SER A 67 4.63 8.58 9.99
CA SER A 67 4.52 8.45 11.44
C SER A 67 3.29 7.64 11.83
N ALA A 68 3.33 7.03 13.01
CA ALA A 68 2.17 6.38 13.59
C ALA A 68 2.09 6.66 15.08
N ALA A 69 0.88 6.79 15.60
CA ALA A 69 0.62 7.07 17.00
C ALA A 69 -0.70 6.42 17.44
N THR A 70 -0.89 6.31 18.75
CA THR A 70 -2.16 5.86 19.34
C THR A 70 -2.67 6.92 20.32
N SER A 71 -3.97 7.16 20.29
CA SER A 71 -4.72 7.96 21.27
C SER A 71 -5.90 7.13 21.78
N GLY A 72 -5.77 6.55 22.97
CA GLY A 72 -6.76 5.62 23.50
C GLY A 72 -6.83 4.33 22.68
N THR A 73 -8.01 4.02 22.12
CA THR A 73 -8.19 2.89 21.20
C THR A 73 -8.06 3.27 19.73
N THR A 74 -7.78 4.54 19.44
CA THR A 74 -7.66 5.05 18.07
C THR A 74 -6.19 5.10 17.65
N GLY A 75 -5.84 4.37 16.59
CA GLY A 75 -4.57 4.48 15.89
C GLY A 75 -4.63 5.55 14.82
N ILE A 76 -3.54 6.31 14.66
CA ILE A 76 -3.38 7.32 13.62
C ILE A 76 -2.12 6.95 12.84
N ILE A 77 -2.28 6.64 11.55
CA ILE A 77 -1.18 6.32 10.64
C ILE A 77 -1.11 7.45 9.61
N THR A 78 0.00 8.17 9.57
CA THR A 78 0.25 9.25 8.61
C THR A 78 1.12 8.72 7.49
N VAL A 79 0.69 8.90 6.23
CA VAL A 79 1.47 8.58 5.03
C VAL A 79 2.03 9.86 4.39
N ALA A 80 3.11 9.74 3.63
CA ALA A 80 3.68 10.88 2.91
C ALA A 80 2.75 11.39 1.79
N GLY A 81 2.75 12.71 1.53
CA GLY A 81 2.19 13.29 0.31
C GLY A 81 0.69 13.57 0.27
N ASN A 82 -0.04 13.42 1.39
CA ASN A 82 -1.49 13.71 1.49
C ASN A 82 -2.35 13.15 0.33
N PRO A 83 -2.21 11.86 -0.04
CA PRO A 83 -2.71 11.29 -1.30
C PRO A 83 -4.23 11.11 -1.39
N TRP A 84 -4.99 11.46 -0.35
CA TRP A 84 -6.36 11.01 -0.17
C TRP A 84 -7.32 12.16 0.07
N THR A 85 -8.57 11.95 -0.36
CA THR A 85 -9.69 12.79 0.06
C THR A 85 -10.28 12.25 1.36
N ALA A 86 -10.88 13.13 2.17
CA ALA A 86 -11.46 12.73 3.44
C ALA A 86 -12.55 11.67 3.24
N ASN A 87 -12.55 10.66 4.10
CA ASN A 87 -13.52 9.55 4.14
C ASN A 87 -13.61 8.66 2.88
N GLN A 88 -12.65 8.73 1.95
CA GLN A 88 -12.64 7.85 0.77
C GLN A 88 -12.48 6.35 1.10
N PHE A 89 -12.04 6.01 2.32
CA PHE A 89 -11.93 4.64 2.81
C PHE A 89 -12.95 4.30 3.90
N VAL A 90 -14.03 5.09 4.01
CA VAL A 90 -15.11 4.87 4.97
C VAL A 90 -16.36 4.46 4.20
N TYR A 91 -17.00 3.38 4.67
CA TYR A 91 -18.26 2.91 4.09
C TYR A 91 -19.35 3.99 4.15
N GLY A 92 -19.88 4.37 2.98
CA GLY A 92 -20.97 5.34 2.86
C GLY A 92 -20.98 6.07 1.51
N GLY A 93 -22.12 6.68 1.18
CA GLY A 93 -22.28 7.44 -0.06
C GLY A 93 -22.03 6.57 -1.29
N THR A 94 -21.00 6.90 -2.07
CA THR A 94 -20.59 6.15 -3.27
C THR A 94 -19.52 5.08 -2.98
N GLN A 95 -18.98 5.05 -1.76
CA GLN A 95 -17.96 4.12 -1.31
C GLN A 95 -18.67 2.94 -0.61
N HIS A 96 -18.46 1.72 -1.10
CA HIS A 96 -19.20 0.53 -0.63
C HIS A 96 -18.31 -0.59 -0.05
N ASN A 97 -16.99 -0.37 0.06
CA ASN A 97 -16.06 -1.33 0.66
C ASN A 97 -15.73 -0.93 2.11
N HIS A 98 -15.59 -1.92 2.99
CA HIS A 98 -14.85 -1.74 4.24
C HIS A 98 -13.36 -2.05 3.98
N TYR A 99 -12.46 -1.33 4.65
CA TYR A 99 -11.02 -1.50 4.48
C TYR A 99 -10.30 -1.78 5.80
N TYR A 100 -9.13 -2.40 5.68
CA TYR A 100 -8.14 -2.49 6.73
C TYR A 100 -6.77 -2.04 6.22
N ALA A 101 -5.95 -1.57 7.15
CA ALA A 101 -4.54 -1.29 6.92
C ALA A 101 -3.73 -2.53 7.28
N LEU A 102 -2.92 -3.03 6.35
CA LEU A 102 -1.89 -4.04 6.61
C LEU A 102 -0.54 -3.34 6.75
N ILE A 103 0.17 -3.60 7.85
CA ILE A 103 1.49 -3.02 8.12
C ILE A 103 2.57 -3.99 7.66
N GLY A 104 3.55 -3.48 6.92
CA GLY A 104 4.71 -4.25 6.50
C GLY A 104 4.94 -4.19 4.98
N PRO A 105 6.15 -4.52 4.52
CA PRO A 105 7.33 -4.87 5.33
C PRO A 105 7.84 -3.69 6.18
N ILE A 106 8.43 -4.00 7.34
CA ILE A 106 8.87 -3.00 8.33
C ILE A 106 10.26 -2.49 8.02
N SER A 107 10.49 -1.17 8.17
CA SER A 107 11.83 -0.59 8.01
C SER A 107 12.48 -0.43 9.38
N GLY A 108 13.30 -1.40 9.81
CA GLY A 108 14.02 -1.36 11.09
C GLY A 108 13.42 -2.26 12.17
N THR A 109 13.49 -1.85 13.43
CA THR A 109 13.19 -2.71 14.60
C THR A 109 11.77 -2.59 15.14
N GLY A 110 10.78 -2.37 14.27
CA GLY A 110 9.40 -2.26 14.70
C GLY A 110 8.75 -3.61 15.00
N THR A 111 7.62 -3.60 15.70
CA THR A 111 6.96 -4.83 16.19
C THR A 111 5.60 -5.10 15.54
N LYS A 112 5.20 -4.31 14.53
CA LYS A 112 3.84 -4.37 13.96
C LYS A 112 3.77 -4.93 12.55
N GLU A 113 4.84 -5.52 12.03
CA GLU A 113 4.77 -6.20 10.73
C GLU A 113 3.71 -7.31 10.74
N GLY A 114 2.90 -7.39 9.68
CA GLY A 114 1.80 -8.35 9.56
C GLY A 114 0.53 -7.97 10.33
N HIS A 115 0.56 -6.92 11.15
CA HIS A 115 -0.65 -6.48 11.85
C HIS A 115 -1.65 -5.85 10.87
N THR A 116 -2.92 -6.15 11.10
CA THR A 116 -4.05 -5.53 10.39
C THR A 116 -4.88 -4.70 11.35
N TYR A 117 -5.35 -3.54 10.86
CA TYR A 117 -6.20 -2.64 11.64
C TYR A 117 -7.39 -2.20 10.80
N LEU A 118 -8.61 -2.32 11.35
CA LEU A 118 -9.81 -1.81 10.70
C LEU A 118 -9.69 -0.30 10.50
N ILE A 119 -9.93 0.18 9.28
CA ILE A 119 -9.96 1.61 8.99
C ILE A 119 -11.37 2.13 9.32
N THR A 120 -11.43 3.08 10.24
CA THR A 120 -12.69 3.71 10.69
C THR A 120 -12.84 5.14 10.17
N GLY A 121 -11.78 5.71 9.60
CA GLY A 121 -11.74 7.07 9.09
C GLY A 121 -10.48 7.31 8.27
N ASN A 122 -10.49 8.32 7.41
CA ASN A 122 -9.26 8.83 6.81
C ASN A 122 -9.37 10.32 6.51
N GLY A 123 -8.26 11.04 6.68
CA GLY A 123 -8.08 12.42 6.24
C GLY A 123 -7.20 12.49 5.00
N SER A 124 -6.70 13.69 4.70
CA SER A 124 -5.68 13.89 3.66
C SER A 124 -4.33 13.36 4.15
N GLY A 125 -4.04 12.09 3.85
CA GLY A 125 -2.79 11.41 4.22
C GLY A 125 -2.75 10.82 5.64
N THR A 126 -3.90 10.71 6.30
CA THR A 126 -3.99 10.00 7.59
C THR A 126 -5.04 8.92 7.52
N LEU A 127 -4.72 7.73 8.02
CA LEU A 127 -5.69 6.69 8.36
C LEU A 127 -6.00 6.79 9.85
N ILE A 128 -7.27 6.70 10.17
CA ILE A 128 -7.79 6.50 11.52
C ILE A 128 -8.19 5.03 11.60
N VAL A 129 -7.55 4.30 12.50
CA VAL A 129 -7.73 2.85 12.63
C VAL A 129 -8.14 2.46 14.04
N ASP A 130 -8.85 1.33 14.16
CA ASP A 130 -9.17 0.74 15.45
C ASP A 130 -7.96 -0.07 15.98
N ALA A 131 -7.40 0.38 17.10
CA ALA A 131 -6.28 -0.24 17.80
C ALA A 131 -6.72 -0.91 19.12
N SER A 132 -8.02 -1.11 19.35
CA SER A 132 -8.56 -1.69 20.59
C SER A 132 -8.03 -3.09 20.90
N HIS A 133 -7.68 -3.87 19.87
CA HIS A 133 -7.18 -5.25 19.95
C HIS A 133 -5.67 -5.39 19.71
N ASP A 134 -4.93 -4.28 19.64
CA ASP A 134 -3.47 -4.33 19.55
C ASP A 134 -2.86 -4.69 20.91
N ASP A 135 -1.95 -5.67 20.92
CA ASP A 135 -1.32 -6.26 22.12
C ASP A 135 -0.68 -5.21 23.05
N SER A 136 -0.18 -4.10 22.50
CA SER A 136 0.37 -2.97 23.27
C SER A 136 -0.41 -1.66 23.15
N ARG A 137 -1.50 -1.63 22.36
CA ARG A 137 -2.20 -0.41 21.93
C ARG A 137 -1.25 0.71 21.54
N ASN A 138 -0.13 0.36 20.90
CA ASN A 138 0.96 1.29 20.67
C ASN A 138 1.48 1.17 19.24
N LEU A 139 0.95 2.02 18.37
CA LEU A 139 1.39 2.12 16.99
C LEU A 139 2.69 2.93 16.84
N SER A 140 3.17 3.60 17.89
CA SER A 140 4.45 4.34 17.80
C SER A 140 5.68 3.45 17.62
N THR A 141 5.53 2.13 17.80
CA THR A 141 6.57 1.15 17.46
C THR A 141 6.68 0.87 15.96
N ILE A 142 5.81 1.45 15.13
CA ILE A 142 5.91 1.42 13.68
C ILE A 142 6.93 2.49 13.23
N PRO A 143 8.09 2.10 12.69
CA PRO A 143 9.08 3.05 12.21
C PRO A 143 8.60 3.80 10.96
N ALA A 144 9.08 5.02 10.77
CA ALA A 144 8.91 5.73 9.50
C ALA A 144 9.52 4.95 8.34
N ASN A 145 8.92 5.06 7.15
CA ASN A 145 9.19 4.30 5.92
C ASN A 145 8.73 2.83 5.94
N THR A 146 8.07 2.38 7.00
CA THR A 146 7.33 1.10 6.98
C THR A 146 6.23 1.17 5.95
N GLN A 147 6.02 0.11 5.19
CA GLN A 147 4.93 0.08 4.22
C GLN A 147 3.57 -0.08 4.93
N VAL A 148 2.56 0.60 4.40
CA VAL A 148 1.14 0.33 4.67
C VAL A 148 0.44 0.01 3.37
N GLN A 149 -0.40 -1.02 3.41
CA GLN A 149 -1.33 -1.37 2.34
C GLN A 149 -2.76 -1.12 2.82
N VAL A 150 -3.59 -0.46 2.00
CA VAL A 150 -5.03 -0.30 2.24
C VAL A 150 -5.75 -1.34 1.39
N ILE A 151 -6.37 -2.32 2.07
CA ILE A 151 -6.94 -3.49 1.43
C ILE A 151 -8.44 -3.59 1.76
N PRO A 152 -9.32 -3.74 0.76
CA PRO A 152 -10.72 -3.95 1.02
C PRO A 152 -10.97 -5.35 1.58
N TYR A 153 -11.97 -5.51 2.45
CA TYR A 153 -12.41 -6.83 2.89
C TYR A 153 -13.08 -7.60 1.75
N TRP A 154 -13.00 -8.93 1.83
CA TRP A 154 -13.92 -9.79 1.11
C TRP A 154 -15.31 -9.70 1.75
N THR A 155 -16.32 -9.61 0.90
CA THR A 155 -17.74 -9.74 1.27
C THR A 155 -18.34 -10.92 0.50
N PRO A 156 -19.43 -11.54 0.99
CA PRO A 156 -20.13 -12.57 0.22
C PRO A 156 -20.49 -12.11 -1.20
N ALA A 157 -20.90 -10.84 -1.37
CA ALA A 157 -21.24 -10.29 -2.69
C ALA A 157 -20.05 -10.12 -3.63
N THR A 158 -18.84 -9.88 -3.10
CA THR A 158 -17.61 -9.81 -3.93
C THR A 158 -17.04 -11.17 -4.29
N VAL A 159 -17.40 -12.21 -3.54
CA VAL A 159 -16.90 -13.59 -3.73
C VAL A 159 -17.88 -14.39 -4.57
N PHE A 160 -19.17 -14.14 -4.39
CA PHE A 160 -20.28 -14.75 -5.10
C PHE A 160 -21.11 -13.62 -5.74
N PRO A 161 -20.64 -13.03 -6.84
CA PRO A 161 -21.36 -11.94 -7.49
C PRO A 161 -22.68 -12.47 -8.06
N ALA A 162 -23.69 -11.59 -8.12
CA ALA A 162 -25.02 -11.96 -8.61
C ALA A 162 -25.02 -12.45 -10.07
N SER A 163 -24.00 -12.09 -10.86
CA SER A 163 -23.79 -12.59 -12.22
C SER A 163 -23.59 -14.11 -12.29
N ASP A 164 -23.11 -14.71 -11.20
CA ASP A 164 -22.72 -16.12 -11.16
C ASP A 164 -23.83 -16.97 -10.54
N ALA A 165 -24.97 -16.36 -10.22
CA ALA A 165 -26.13 -17.05 -9.67
C ALA A 165 -26.62 -18.15 -10.63
N GLY A 166 -26.63 -19.40 -10.14
CA GLY A 166 -27.05 -20.57 -10.92
C GLY A 166 -25.96 -21.18 -11.80
N VAL A 167 -24.74 -20.64 -11.79
CA VAL A 167 -23.58 -21.27 -12.44
C VAL A 167 -22.92 -22.20 -11.41
N SER A 168 -22.87 -23.51 -11.71
CA SER A 168 -22.06 -24.45 -10.92
C SER A 168 -20.61 -24.32 -11.35
N PHE A 169 -19.71 -24.21 -10.37
CA PHE A 169 -18.30 -24.52 -10.54
C PHE A 169 -18.08 -26.03 -10.72
#